data_AF-A0A6M0FLI4-F1
#
_entry.id   AF-A0A6M0FLI4-F1
#
_cell.length_a   1.000
_cell.length_b   1.000
_cell.length_c   1.000
_cell.angle_alpha   90.00
_cell.angle_beta   90.00
_cell.angle_gamma   90.00
#
_symmetry.space_group_name_H-M   'P 1'
#
loop_
_entity.id
_entity.type
_entity.pdbx_description
1 polymer ?
#
loop_
_entity_poly.entity_id
_entity_poly.type
_entity_poly.pdbx_seq_one_letter_code
_entity_poly.pdbx_strand_id
1 'polypeptide(L)'
;MQSNTCRKTSIFSGTTFILLAVLENLAGRNEVAIQLLNQVINLQPNFSEAYSNLAKLMEKEGRLEEAIAHCQKAISLQPDDSSNYSNLENILKNEERLEELN
;
A
#
# COMPACT_ATOMS: atom_id res chain seq x y z
N MET A 1 -21.51 35.59 11.98
CA MET A 1 -20.18 34.99 12.23
C MET A 1 -20.13 33.64 11.52
N GLN A 2 -19.89 33.64 10.22
CA GLN A 2 -19.62 32.44 9.44
C GLN A 2 -18.39 32.75 8.61
N SER A 3 -17.28 32.06 8.87
CA SER A 3 -16.08 31.94 8.03
C SER A 3 -14.95 31.46 8.94
N ASN A 4 -14.72 30.15 9.07
CA ASN A 4 -13.43 29.60 9.52
C ASN A 4 -13.32 28.05 9.43
N THR A 5 -14.02 27.41 8.50
CA THR A 5 -13.92 25.94 8.28
C THR A 5 -13.50 25.56 6.87
N CYS A 6 -12.80 26.43 6.15
CA CYS A 6 -12.43 26.19 4.74
C CYS A 6 -10.96 26.47 4.40
N ARG A 7 -10.00 26.07 5.25
CA ARG A 7 -8.56 26.00 4.89
C ARG A 7 -7.74 25.04 5.77
N LYS A 8 -7.94 23.71 5.75
CA LYS A 8 -6.98 22.76 6.36
C LYS A 8 -6.81 21.39 5.68
N THR A 9 -7.28 21.18 4.45
CA THR A 9 -7.17 19.86 3.78
C THR A 9 -6.37 19.86 2.48
N SER A 10 -5.63 20.93 2.17
CA SER A 10 -5.02 21.11 0.84
C SER A 10 -3.48 21.07 0.77
N ILE A 11 -2.79 20.49 1.77
CA ILE A 11 -1.31 20.52 1.80
C ILE A 11 -0.67 19.12 1.74
N PHE A 12 -1.41 18.05 2.04
CA PHE A 12 -0.83 16.70 2.03
C PHE A 12 -1.10 16.01 0.69
N SER A 13 -0.09 15.97 -0.17
CA SER A 13 -0.13 15.16 -1.39
C SER A 13 -0.02 13.66 -1.04
N GLY A 14 -0.53 12.77 -1.89
CA GLY A 14 -0.53 11.32 -1.64
C GLY A 14 0.84 10.76 -1.24
N THR A 15 1.92 11.33 -1.79
CA THR A 15 3.31 10.96 -1.48
C THR A 15 3.71 11.21 -0.02
N THR A 16 3.15 12.23 0.65
CA THR A 16 3.44 12.50 2.07
C THR A 16 2.87 11.42 2.97
N PHE A 17 1.67 10.93 2.65
CA PHE A 17 1.05 9.84 3.39
C PHE A 17 1.74 8.50 3.12
N ILE A 18 2.25 8.25 1.91
CA ILE A 18 3.10 7.07 1.63
C ILE A 18 4.35 7.10 2.51
N LEU A 19 5.10 8.20 2.51
CA LEU A 19 6.32 8.29 3.29
C LEU A 19 6.05 8.05 4.78
N LEU A 20 4.94 8.61 5.30
CA LEU A 20 4.51 8.35 6.67
C LEU A 20 4.15 6.87 6.90
N ALA A 21 3.38 6.26 6.00
CA ALA A 21 3.02 4.84 6.12
C ALA A 21 4.25 3.92 6.11
N VAL A 22 5.26 4.23 5.29
CA VAL A 22 6.53 3.49 5.27
C VAL A 22 7.28 3.65 6.60
N LEU A 23 7.31 4.85 7.18
CA LEU A 23 7.92 5.07 8.50
C LEU A 23 7.20 4.30 9.61
N GLU A 24 5.87 4.26 9.57
CA GLU A 24 5.05 3.52 10.54
C GLU A 24 5.24 2.00 10.42
N ASN A 25 5.36 1.47 9.18
CA ASN A 25 5.74 0.07 8.92
C ASN A 25 7.12 -0.25 9.51
N LEU A 26 8.12 0.61 9.31
CA LEU A 26 9.45 0.44 9.90
C LEU A 26 9.44 0.53 11.43
N ALA A 27 8.50 1.29 12.00
CA ALA A 27 8.26 1.36 13.44
C ALA A 27 7.45 0.17 13.99
N GLY A 28 7.07 -0.80 13.16
CA GLY A 28 6.27 -1.98 13.53
C GLY A 28 4.79 -1.68 13.74
N ARG A 29 4.31 -0.47 13.41
CA ARG A 29 2.92 -0.06 13.53
C ARG A 29 2.18 -0.28 12.21
N ASN A 30 2.11 -1.55 11.81
CA ASN A 30 1.55 -1.97 10.52
C ASN A 30 0.09 -1.52 10.33
N GLU A 31 -0.74 -1.62 11.37
CA GLU A 31 -2.15 -1.20 11.35
C GLU A 31 -2.29 0.29 10.97
N VAL A 32 -1.45 1.15 11.55
CA VAL A 32 -1.45 2.59 11.24
C VAL A 32 -1.03 2.82 9.79
N ALA A 33 0.00 2.10 9.32
CA ALA A 33 0.45 2.18 7.94
C ALA A 33 -0.67 1.77 6.95
N ILE A 34 -1.41 0.70 7.24
CA ILE A 34 -2.55 0.25 6.42
C ILE A 34 -3.64 1.33 6.36
N GLN A 35 -4.00 1.93 7.50
CA GLN A 35 -5.01 2.99 7.54
C GLN A 35 -4.60 4.22 6.72
N LEU A 36 -3.33 4.62 6.80
CA LEU A 36 -2.80 5.72 6.02
C LEU A 36 -2.84 5.43 4.51
N LEU A 37 -2.45 4.22 4.10
CA LEU A 37 -2.50 3.81 2.69
C LEU A 37 -3.93 3.73 2.15
N ASN A 38 -4.87 3.23 2.95
CA ASN A 38 -6.30 3.23 2.60
C ASN A 38 -6.83 4.66 2.46
N GLN A 39 -6.38 5.60 3.29
CA GLN A 39 -6.72 7.01 3.12
C GLN A 39 -6.15 7.57 1.81
N VAL A 40 -4.92 7.21 1.43
CA VAL A 40 -4.36 7.60 0.12
C VAL A 40 -5.20 7.05 -1.02
N ILE A 41 -5.61 5.78 -0.96
CA ILE A 41 -6.46 5.15 -1.98
C ILE A 41 -7.82 5.86 -2.08
N ASN A 42 -8.42 6.23 -0.95
CA ASN A 42 -9.70 6.96 -0.95
C ASN A 42 -9.58 8.36 -1.59
N LEU A 43 -8.42 9.00 -1.45
CA LEU A 43 -8.15 10.31 -2.06
C LEU A 43 -7.71 10.18 -3.53
N GLN A 44 -6.96 9.13 -3.85
CA GLN A 44 -6.33 8.89 -5.14
C GLN A 44 -6.39 7.38 -5.48
N PRO A 45 -7.54 6.90 -5.97
CA PRO A 45 -7.76 5.47 -6.23
C PRO A 45 -6.91 4.90 -7.38
N ASN A 46 -6.29 5.77 -8.18
CA ASN A 46 -5.41 5.38 -9.28
C ASN A 46 -3.92 5.45 -8.90
N PHE A 47 -3.60 5.63 -7.61
CA PHE A 47 -2.24 5.78 -7.16
C PHE A 47 -1.60 4.41 -6.90
N SER A 48 -0.92 3.88 -7.93
CA SER A 48 -0.31 2.53 -7.92
C SER A 48 0.56 2.28 -6.69
N GLU A 49 1.39 3.26 -6.30
CA GLU A 49 2.34 3.11 -5.19
C GLU A 49 1.66 2.81 -3.84
N ALA A 50 0.43 3.29 -3.61
CA ALA A 50 -0.32 2.95 -2.39
C ALA A 50 -0.67 1.46 -2.33
N TYR A 51 -1.11 0.89 -3.46
CA TYR A 51 -1.41 -0.53 -3.56
C TYR A 51 -0.16 -1.39 -3.42
N SER A 52 0.96 -0.98 -4.02
CA SER A 52 2.24 -1.71 -3.90
C SER A 52 2.75 -1.72 -2.45
N ASN A 53 2.57 -0.63 -1.71
CA ASN A 53 2.94 -0.58 -0.30
C ASN A 53 1.98 -1.39 0.59
N LEU A 54 0.69 -1.45 0.29
CA LEU A 54 -0.24 -2.35 0.98
C LEU A 54 0.12 -3.80 0.74
N ALA A 55 0.46 -4.18 -0.50
CA ALA A 55 0.87 -5.54 -0.82
C ALA A 55 2.07 -5.99 0.03
N LYS A 56 3.10 -5.14 0.17
CA LYS A 56 4.26 -5.41 1.03
C LYS A 56 3.92 -5.53 2.51
N LEU A 57 2.93 -4.78 3.01
CA LEU A 57 2.47 -4.89 4.38
C LEU A 57 1.75 -6.21 4.62
N MET A 58 0.82 -6.58 3.72
CA MET A 58 0.07 -7.82 3.81
C MET A 58 0.98 -9.06 3.68
N GLU A 59 2.00 -8.98 2.80
CA GLU A 59 3.04 -10.01 2.67
C GLU A 59 3.75 -10.26 4.00
N LYS A 60 4.17 -9.19 4.70
CA LYS A 60 4.82 -9.30 6.02
C LYS A 60 3.91 -9.88 7.09
N GLU A 61 2.59 -9.69 6.97
CA GLU A 61 1.60 -10.29 7.87
C GLU A 61 1.26 -11.74 7.51
N GLY A 62 1.81 -12.28 6.42
CA GLY A 62 1.49 -13.62 5.91
C GLY A 62 0.15 -13.71 5.18
N ARG A 63 -0.50 -12.56 4.91
CA ARG A 63 -1.78 -12.46 4.21
C ARG A 63 -1.54 -12.40 2.70
N LEU A 64 -1.00 -13.50 2.16
CA LEU A 64 -0.46 -13.53 0.80
C LEU A 64 -1.52 -13.34 -0.29
N GLU A 65 -2.70 -13.91 -0.12
CA GLU A 65 -3.83 -13.74 -1.06
C GLU A 65 -4.21 -12.25 -1.24
N GLU A 66 -4.28 -11.51 -0.13
CA GLU A 66 -4.58 -10.06 -0.15
C GLU A 66 -3.42 -9.25 -0.72
N ALA A 67 -2.19 -9.66 -0.42
CA ALA A 67 -1.00 -9.04 -0.99
C ALA A 67 -0.98 -9.16 -2.53
N ILE A 68 -1.32 -10.34 -3.06
CA ILE A 68 -1.43 -10.59 -4.51
C ILE A 68 -2.50 -9.70 -5.13
N ALA A 69 -3.69 -9.61 -4.53
CA ALA A 69 -4.78 -8.77 -5.04
C ALA A 69 -4.37 -7.29 -5.14
N HIS A 70 -3.66 -6.77 -4.12
CA HIS A 70 -3.15 -5.40 -4.15
C HIS A 70 -2.04 -5.20 -5.19
N CYS A 71 -1.13 -6.16 -5.34
CA CYS A 71 -0.09 -6.12 -6.38
C CYS A 71 -0.69 -6.14 -7.80
N GLN A 72 -1.68 -7.00 -8.05
CA GLN A 72 -2.40 -7.03 -9.33
C GLN A 72 -3.10 -5.70 -9.62
N LYS A 73 -3.67 -5.06 -8.59
CA LYS A 73 -4.27 -3.73 -8.74
C LYS A 73 -3.22 -2.68 -9.10
N ALA A 74 -2.05 -2.69 -8.46
CA ALA A 74 -0.94 -1.80 -8.80
C ALA A 74 -0.49 -1.99 -10.26
N ILE A 75 -0.31 -3.24 -10.70
CA ILE A 75 0.02 -3.58 -12.10
C ILE A 75 -1.05 -3.07 -13.07
N SER A 76 -2.34 -3.22 -12.73
CA SER A 76 -3.42 -2.74 -13.59
C SER A 76 -3.44 -1.21 -13.76
N LEU A 77 -2.94 -0.47 -12.75
CA LEU A 77 -2.87 0.98 -12.78
C LEU A 77 -1.62 1.48 -13.48
N GLN A 78 -0.50 0.80 -13.30
CA GLN A 78 0.79 1.15 -13.88
C GLN A 78 1.52 -0.11 -14.39
N PRO A 79 1.14 -0.61 -15.58
CA PRO A 79 1.67 -1.85 -16.14
C PRO A 79 3.12 -1.72 -16.63
N ASP A 80 3.63 -0.50 -16.78
CA ASP A 80 5.02 -0.24 -17.17
C ASP A 80 5.99 -0.20 -15.98
N ASP A 81 5.48 -0.25 -14.74
CA ASP A 81 6.30 -0.23 -13.54
C ASP A 81 6.75 -1.65 -13.19
N SER A 82 8.01 -1.95 -13.52
CA SER A 82 8.65 -3.24 -13.23
C SER A 82 8.68 -3.58 -11.74
N SER A 83 8.66 -2.58 -10.85
CA SER A 83 8.70 -2.80 -9.41
C SER A 83 7.43 -3.51 -8.90
N ASN A 84 6.28 -3.31 -9.56
CA ASN A 84 5.04 -3.97 -9.19
C ASN A 84 5.07 -5.47 -9.51
N TYR A 85 5.66 -5.85 -10.64
CA TYR A 85 5.88 -7.25 -11.00
C TYR A 85 6.89 -7.91 -10.06
N SER A 86 7.99 -7.22 -9.74
CA SER A 86 8.96 -7.73 -8.76
C SER A 86 8.33 -7.96 -7.38
N ASN A 87 7.43 -7.09 -6.93
CA ASN A 87 6.70 -7.31 -5.68
C ASN A 87 5.77 -8.54 -5.78
N LEU A 88 5.04 -8.70 -6.89
CA LEU A 88 4.18 -9.88 -7.09
C LEU A 88 4.98 -11.18 -7.11
N GLU A 89 6.12 -11.23 -7.81
CA GLU A 89 7.00 -12.39 -7.85
C GLU A 89 7.52 -12.76 -6.45
N ASN A 90 7.87 -11.79 -5.63
CA ASN A 90 8.32 -12.04 -4.26
C ASN A 90 7.21 -12.63 -3.40
N ILE A 91 5.99 -12.10 -3.53
CA ILE A 91 4.83 -12.59 -2.79
C ILE A 91 4.51 -14.04 -3.20
N LEU A 92 4.50 -14.36 -4.49
CA LEU A 92 4.25 -15.72 -4.99
C LEU A 92 5.32 -16.72 -4.51
N LYS A 93 6.60 -16.33 -4.52
CA LYS A 93 7.66 -17.18 -3.95
C LYS A 93 7.46 -17.43 -2.46
N ASN A 94 6.92 -16.46 -1.73
CA ASN A 94 6.62 -16.63 -0.32
C ASN A 94 5.39 -17.54 -0.11
N GLU A 95 4.42 -17.53 -1.02
CA GLU A 95 3.26 -18.43 -1.02
C GLU A 95 3.68 -19.88 -1.24
N GLU A 96 4.42 -20.15 -2.31
CA GLU A 96 4.96 -21.50 -2.61
C GLU A 96 5.78 -22.05 -1.44
N ARG A 97 6.60 -21.22 -0.80
CA ARG A 97 7.40 -21.63 0.37
C ARG A 97 6.56 -21.95 1.61
N LEU A 98 5.44 -21.25 1.83
CA LEU A 98 4.55 -21.55 2.94
C LEU A 98 3.74 -22.82 2.68
N GLU A 99 3.39 -23.10 1.42
CA GLU A 99 2.75 -24.36 1.02
C GLU A 99 3.70 -25.55 1.19
N GLU A 100 4.99 -25.41 0.86
CA GLU A 100 5.99 -26.47 1.06
C GLU A 100 6.29 -26.79 2.54
N LEU A 101 5.93 -25.90 3.47
CA LEU A 101 6.18 -26.04 4.91
C LEU A 101 4.99 -26.61 5.70
N ASN A 102 3.86 -26.88 5.05
CA ASN A 102 2.65 -27.50 5.63
C ASN A 102 2.54 -28.99 5.29
#